data_AF-A0A0G0T381-F1
#
_entry.id   AF-A0A0G0T381-F1
#
_cell.length_a   1.000
_cell.length_b   1.000
_cell.length_c   1.000
_cell.angle_alpha   90.00
_cell.angle_beta   90.00
_cell.angle_gamma   90.00
#
_symmetry.space_group_name_H-M   'P 1'
#
loop_
_entity.id
_entity.type
_entity.pdbx_description
1 polymer ?
#
loop_
_entity_poly.entity_id
_entity_poly.type
_entity_poly.pdbx_seq_one_letter_code
_entity_poly.pdbx_strand_id
1 'polypeptide(L)'
;MPIQELERGYLSTLARSAENKPLQPPESSDYNHNRLVEFTGNLQTSEDLHRAGWDSFAEIKRFIGDINLGLINGLTLQEAVVFSTQIFVDHIRFYDAEFTKQETLLPHHNYFGDWQGEKRWLGNNGRPVVHGVDKTERWGAPWRAAEKTEELLLEAENNSLVISVSAQGPSGYLDENGRDVPHLNTLVLADYKDKEGNLQGATFVTDLTVDQAEQLMANLGAPANFPAKREGKMQRVVNLLENPAVLSLSERYHNPLEFVIDQLVVVRGEGDIRLRQKSGPDETRSIAQIRQLTANAETVLDLNATKYRLIKELQGYILANYQMVGTQAFQQEIVDMAEETVLLFAKDYRKNHKNNPAEGSVVQRPQYISQYAQDDKEIIRLQKGMDKREYFQAEIAFLQSRSGCPSTRNSLAGNSGIAGASVIGESDSMGSLYFPCPVCGAINKRPWEGYVNNCQSCGTDKVSCAPSGAKKEEKKEDYELPKAA
;
A
#
# COMPACT_ATOMS: atom_id res chain seq x y z
N MET A 1 -39.23 14.75 1.04
CA MET A 1 -39.44 13.80 -0.06
C MET A 1 -39.05 12.43 0.45
N PRO A 2 -39.92 11.41 0.41
CA PRO A 2 -39.57 10.06 0.87
C PRO A 2 -38.48 9.46 -0.03
N ILE A 3 -37.55 8.69 0.54
CA ILE A 3 -36.44 8.01 -0.18
C ILE A 3 -36.95 7.19 -1.38
N GLN A 4 -38.16 6.62 -1.28
CA GLN A 4 -38.81 5.84 -2.34
C GLN A 4 -39.24 6.67 -3.57
N GLU A 5 -39.39 8.00 -3.44
CA GLU A 5 -39.67 8.89 -4.58
C GLU A 5 -38.38 9.36 -5.28
N LEU A 6 -37.26 9.42 -4.56
CA LEU A 6 -35.93 9.67 -5.14
C LEU A 6 -35.47 8.50 -6.03
N GLU A 7 -35.76 7.26 -5.65
CA GLU A 7 -35.42 6.06 -6.44
C GLU A 7 -36.20 5.98 -7.76
N ARG A 8 -37.49 6.38 -7.78
CA ARG A 8 -38.32 6.34 -9.01
C ARG A 8 -37.99 7.44 -10.01
N GLY A 9 -37.53 8.60 -9.56
CA GLY A 9 -37.12 9.69 -10.45
C GLY A 9 -35.79 9.43 -11.17
N TYR A 10 -34.85 8.76 -10.51
CA TYR A 10 -33.47 8.60 -10.99
C TYR A 10 -33.24 7.39 -11.91
N LEU A 11 -34.06 6.33 -11.81
CA LEU A 11 -33.94 5.16 -12.71
C LEU A 11 -34.28 5.49 -14.18
N SER A 12 -35.10 6.51 -14.43
CA SER A 12 -35.50 6.87 -15.81
C SER A 12 -34.42 7.60 -16.62
N THR A 13 -33.44 8.23 -15.95
CA THR A 13 -32.41 9.06 -16.58
C THR A 13 -31.12 8.31 -16.89
N LEU A 14 -30.89 7.15 -16.27
CA LEU A 14 -29.77 6.25 -16.57
C LEU A 14 -29.91 5.53 -17.93
N ALA A 15 -31.10 5.52 -18.54
CA ALA A 15 -31.38 4.82 -19.79
C ALA A 15 -30.98 5.57 -21.08
N ARG A 16 -30.18 6.64 -21.01
CA ARG A 16 -29.88 7.49 -22.18
C ARG A 16 -28.40 7.78 -22.47
N SER A 17 -27.47 7.04 -21.87
CA SER A 17 -26.04 7.14 -22.22
C SER A 17 -25.55 5.87 -22.91
N ALA A 18 -25.13 6.03 -24.16
CA ALA A 18 -24.55 5.07 -25.10
C ALA A 18 -25.48 3.94 -25.61
N GLU A 19 -25.56 3.83 -26.94
CA GLU A 19 -26.14 2.71 -27.69
C GLU A 19 -25.31 1.42 -27.50
N ASN A 20 -25.14 0.96 -26.27
CA ASN A 20 -24.73 -0.41 -26.01
C ASN A 20 -25.99 -1.27 -26.11
N LYS A 21 -26.15 -2.01 -27.22
CA LYS A 21 -27.15 -3.06 -27.28
C LYS A 21 -26.91 -3.98 -26.06
N PRO A 22 -27.93 -4.21 -25.20
CA PRO A 22 -27.78 -5.16 -24.12
C PRO A 22 -27.37 -6.49 -24.72
N LEU A 23 -26.26 -7.05 -24.22
CA LEU A 23 -25.84 -8.39 -24.59
C LEU A 23 -27.00 -9.32 -24.24
N GLN A 24 -27.47 -10.08 -25.23
CA GLN A 24 -28.55 -11.03 -24.95
C GLN A 24 -28.00 -12.13 -24.05
N PRO A 25 -28.67 -12.42 -22.91
CA PRO A 25 -28.29 -13.54 -22.08
C PRO A 25 -28.35 -14.82 -22.92
N PRO A 26 -27.45 -15.79 -22.69
CA PRO A 26 -27.51 -17.06 -23.40
C PRO A 26 -28.89 -17.71 -23.23
N GLU A 27 -29.49 -18.13 -24.34
CA GLU A 27 -30.75 -18.88 -24.35
C GLU A 27 -30.53 -20.30 -23.78
N SER A 28 -30.40 -20.44 -22.47
CA SER A 28 -30.65 -21.73 -21.81
C SER A 28 -30.99 -21.58 -20.32
N SER A 29 -32.09 -22.21 -19.94
CA SER A 29 -32.78 -22.14 -18.65
C SER A 29 -32.19 -23.04 -17.56
N ASP A 30 -30.90 -23.36 -17.60
CA ASP A 30 -30.23 -24.29 -16.68
C ASP A 30 -29.11 -23.62 -15.85
N TYR A 31 -29.36 -22.40 -15.36
CA TYR A 31 -28.52 -21.79 -14.34
C TYR A 31 -28.77 -22.47 -12.99
N ASN A 32 -28.16 -23.64 -12.82
CA ASN A 32 -28.13 -24.38 -11.57
C ASN A 32 -27.47 -23.48 -10.51
N HIS A 33 -28.23 -23.06 -9.50
CA HIS A 33 -27.84 -22.03 -8.51
C HIS A 33 -26.59 -22.37 -7.67
N ASN A 34 -26.01 -23.56 -7.84
CA ASN A 34 -24.82 -24.02 -7.11
C ASN A 34 -23.57 -24.17 -8.00
N ARG A 35 -23.59 -23.71 -9.26
CA ARG A 35 -22.39 -23.82 -10.11
C ARG A 35 -21.45 -22.64 -9.83
N LEU A 36 -20.21 -22.94 -9.42
CA LEU A 36 -19.15 -21.95 -9.30
C LEU A 36 -18.93 -21.23 -10.64
N VAL A 37 -18.67 -19.94 -10.56
CA VAL A 37 -18.35 -19.09 -11.71
C VAL A 37 -16.95 -19.42 -12.20
N GLU A 38 -16.84 -19.79 -13.46
CA GLU A 38 -15.56 -20.08 -14.11
C GLU A 38 -14.90 -18.77 -14.59
N PHE A 39 -13.61 -18.61 -14.30
CA PHE A 39 -12.80 -17.59 -14.93
C PHE A 39 -12.47 -18.05 -16.35
N THR A 40 -12.84 -17.25 -17.36
CA THR A 40 -12.86 -17.69 -18.77
C THR A 40 -11.68 -17.16 -19.59
N GLY A 41 -10.59 -16.75 -18.95
CA GLY A 41 -9.43 -16.18 -19.61
C GLY A 41 -8.34 -17.18 -20.01
N ASN A 42 -8.12 -17.36 -21.32
CA ASN A 42 -6.81 -17.73 -21.89
C ASN A 42 -5.92 -16.47 -21.96
N LEU A 43 -5.59 -15.90 -20.80
CA LEU A 43 -4.98 -14.59 -20.73
C LEU A 43 -3.62 -14.75 -20.07
N GLN A 44 -2.56 -14.61 -20.88
CA GLN A 44 -1.19 -14.62 -20.39
C GLN A 44 -1.04 -13.48 -19.37
N THR A 45 -0.86 -13.85 -18.11
CA THR A 45 -0.26 -12.99 -17.09
C THR A 45 1.12 -12.65 -17.59
N SER A 46 1.40 -11.38 -17.93
CA SER A 46 2.80 -10.99 -18.08
C SER A 46 3.35 -10.81 -16.67
N GLU A 47 4.48 -11.46 -16.36
CA GLU A 47 5.17 -11.26 -15.08
C GLU A 47 5.46 -9.78 -14.81
N ASP A 48 5.54 -8.96 -15.86
CA ASP A 48 5.76 -7.52 -15.80
C ASP A 48 4.56 -6.72 -15.26
N LEU A 49 3.32 -7.24 -15.35
CA LEU A 49 2.14 -6.57 -14.78
C LEU A 49 1.99 -6.80 -13.28
N HIS A 50 2.28 -8.02 -12.82
CA HIS A 50 2.33 -8.33 -11.40
C HIS A 50 3.26 -7.38 -10.65
N ARG A 51 4.31 -6.96 -11.35
CA ARG A 51 5.32 -6.03 -10.87
C ARG A 51 4.83 -4.57 -10.79
N ALA A 52 4.00 -4.14 -11.72
CA ALA A 52 3.43 -2.80 -11.70
C ALA A 52 2.33 -2.61 -10.63
N GLY A 53 2.02 -3.61 -9.79
CA GLY A 53 1.11 -3.48 -8.65
C GLY A 53 -0.39 -3.32 -8.97
N TRP A 54 -0.80 -3.26 -10.23
CA TRP A 54 -2.16 -3.58 -10.71
C TRP A 54 -2.07 -4.48 -11.94
N ASP A 55 -2.70 -5.64 -11.87
CA ASP A 55 -2.94 -6.49 -13.03
C ASP A 55 -4.46 -6.67 -13.14
N SER A 56 -5.06 -6.02 -14.14
CA SER A 56 -6.51 -6.07 -14.36
C SER A 56 -7.02 -7.50 -14.41
N PHE A 57 -6.25 -8.45 -14.94
CA PHE A 57 -6.64 -9.85 -14.99
C PHE A 57 -6.53 -10.56 -13.64
N ALA A 58 -5.50 -10.23 -12.84
CA ALA A 58 -5.41 -10.73 -11.47
C ALA A 58 -6.59 -10.22 -10.63
N GLU A 59 -7.02 -8.99 -10.87
CA GLU A 59 -8.14 -8.35 -10.18
C GLU A 59 -9.49 -8.93 -10.60
N ILE A 60 -9.70 -9.24 -11.89
CA ILE A 60 -10.88 -10.01 -12.30
C ILE A 60 -10.85 -11.42 -11.74
N LYS A 61 -9.70 -12.09 -11.75
CA LYS A 61 -9.58 -13.44 -11.16
C LYS A 61 -9.94 -13.43 -9.68
N ARG A 62 -9.51 -12.41 -8.93
CA ARG A 62 -9.90 -12.19 -7.54
C ARG A 62 -11.40 -11.92 -7.42
N PHE A 63 -11.95 -10.99 -8.20
CA PHE A 63 -13.39 -10.70 -8.22
C PHE A 63 -14.25 -11.96 -8.43
N ILE A 64 -13.85 -12.85 -9.36
CA ILE A 64 -14.50 -14.15 -9.56
C ILE A 64 -14.31 -15.08 -8.35
N GLY A 65 -13.13 -15.06 -7.72
CA GLY A 65 -12.86 -15.76 -6.46
C GLY A 65 -13.80 -15.30 -5.33
N ASP A 66 -13.99 -13.99 -5.17
CA ASP A 66 -14.87 -13.40 -4.15
C ASP A 66 -16.34 -13.78 -4.39
N ILE A 67 -16.78 -13.81 -5.66
CA ILE A 67 -18.13 -14.31 -6.01
C ILE A 67 -18.28 -15.77 -5.59
N ASN A 68 -17.30 -16.60 -5.93
CA ASN A 68 -17.32 -18.02 -5.58
C ASN A 68 -17.30 -18.25 -4.07
N LEU A 69 -16.57 -17.43 -3.31
CA LEU A 69 -16.61 -17.44 -1.85
C LEU A 69 -18.01 -17.12 -1.32
N GLY A 70 -18.66 -16.09 -1.86
CA GLY A 70 -20.05 -15.76 -1.53
C GLY A 70 -21.01 -16.91 -1.79
N LEU A 71 -20.90 -17.56 -2.97
CA LEU A 71 -21.71 -18.73 -3.32
C LEU A 71 -21.47 -19.92 -2.37
N ILE A 72 -20.21 -20.19 -2.00
CA ILE A 72 -19.85 -21.24 -1.02
C ILE A 72 -20.47 -20.94 0.35
N ASN A 73 -20.57 -19.66 0.71
CA ASN A 73 -21.18 -19.19 1.96
C ASN A 73 -22.73 -19.09 1.89
N GLY A 74 -23.35 -19.60 0.83
CA GLY A 74 -24.80 -19.70 0.69
C GLY A 74 -25.50 -18.43 0.19
N LEU A 75 -24.74 -17.44 -0.32
CA LEU A 75 -25.33 -16.28 -1.00
C LEU A 75 -25.89 -16.68 -2.36
N THR A 76 -26.94 -16.00 -2.80
CA THR A 76 -27.37 -16.05 -4.20
C THR A 76 -26.32 -15.44 -5.12
N LEU A 77 -26.32 -15.78 -6.41
CA LEU A 77 -25.41 -15.17 -7.39
C LEU A 77 -25.49 -13.64 -7.38
N GLN A 78 -26.71 -13.09 -7.26
CA GLN A 78 -26.91 -11.65 -7.20
C GLN A 78 -26.26 -11.04 -5.95
N GLU A 79 -26.46 -11.63 -4.77
CA GLU A 79 -25.86 -11.16 -3.52
C GLU A 79 -24.32 -11.28 -3.54
N ALA A 80 -23.79 -12.38 -4.05
CA ALA A 80 -22.35 -12.58 -4.21
C ALA A 80 -21.74 -11.56 -5.18
N VAL A 81 -22.40 -11.29 -6.32
CA VAL A 81 -21.93 -10.25 -7.26
C VAL A 81 -22.02 -8.85 -6.63
N VAL A 82 -23.09 -8.52 -5.89
CA VAL A 82 -23.20 -7.23 -5.18
C VAL A 82 -22.04 -7.04 -4.21
N PHE A 83 -21.77 -8.04 -3.38
CA PHE A 83 -20.65 -8.04 -2.44
C PHE A 83 -19.30 -7.86 -3.14
N SER A 84 -18.99 -8.70 -4.13
CA SER A 84 -17.70 -8.67 -4.82
C SER A 84 -17.52 -7.40 -5.66
N THR A 85 -18.60 -6.84 -6.20
CA THR A 85 -18.56 -5.59 -6.96
C THR A 85 -18.14 -4.44 -6.07
N GLN A 86 -18.64 -4.39 -4.82
CA GLN A 86 -18.27 -3.36 -3.86
C GLN A 86 -16.76 -3.40 -3.57
N ILE A 87 -16.21 -4.59 -3.30
CA ILE A 87 -14.77 -4.75 -3.07
C ILE A 87 -13.98 -4.37 -4.33
N PHE A 88 -14.43 -4.81 -5.52
CA PHE A 88 -13.76 -4.49 -6.79
C PHE A 88 -13.67 -2.99 -7.06
N VAL A 89 -14.73 -2.22 -6.83
CA VAL A 89 -14.69 -0.77 -7.03
C VAL A 89 -13.83 -0.06 -5.98
N ASP A 90 -13.80 -0.56 -4.74
CA ASP A 90 -12.97 0.01 -3.67
C ASP A 90 -11.47 -0.16 -3.95
N HIS A 91 -11.09 -1.21 -4.68
CA HIS A 91 -9.72 -1.35 -5.20
C HIS A 91 -9.39 -0.30 -6.26
N ILE A 92 -10.30 -0.07 -7.21
CA ILE A 92 -10.08 0.92 -8.27
C ILE A 92 -9.94 2.32 -7.67
N ARG A 93 -10.73 2.63 -6.64
CA ARG A 93 -10.63 3.88 -5.86
C ARG A 93 -9.25 4.12 -5.27
N PHE A 94 -8.51 3.07 -4.92
CA PHE A 94 -7.16 3.20 -4.35
C PHE A 94 -6.16 3.90 -5.29
N TYR A 95 -6.40 3.85 -6.60
CA TYR A 95 -5.56 4.50 -7.61
C TYR A 95 -5.88 5.99 -7.79
N ASP A 96 -6.87 6.53 -7.09
CA ASP A 96 -7.03 7.96 -7.04
C ASP A 96 -5.87 8.57 -6.26
N ALA A 97 -4.83 9.01 -6.98
CA ALA A 97 -3.63 9.59 -6.41
C ALA A 97 -3.88 10.89 -5.61
N GLU A 98 -5.09 11.46 -5.65
CA GLU A 98 -5.50 12.51 -4.70
C GLU A 98 -5.50 12.01 -3.25
N PHE A 99 -5.82 10.73 -3.00
CA PHE A 99 -5.73 10.13 -1.66
C PHE A 99 -4.36 10.29 -1.05
N THR A 100 -3.34 9.95 -1.83
CA THR A 100 -2.03 9.71 -1.23
C THR A 100 -1.16 10.95 -1.20
N LYS A 101 -1.58 12.06 -1.80
CA LYS A 101 -0.65 13.18 -1.96
C LYS A 101 -0.55 14.08 -0.75
N GLN A 102 -1.64 14.53 -0.12
CA GLN A 102 -1.54 15.66 0.82
C GLN A 102 -2.65 15.78 1.88
N GLU A 103 -3.18 14.66 2.36
CA GLU A 103 -4.20 14.71 3.40
C GLU A 103 -3.61 14.30 4.76
N THR A 104 -3.98 15.09 5.76
CA THR A 104 -3.70 14.85 7.18
C THR A 104 -4.45 13.62 7.70
N LEU A 105 -5.32 13.04 6.87
CA LEU A 105 -6.13 11.85 7.10
C LEU A 105 -6.11 11.00 5.83
N LEU A 106 -5.79 9.71 5.96
CA LEU A 106 -5.83 8.73 4.88
C LEU A 106 -6.75 7.58 5.32
N PRO A 107 -8.05 7.57 4.95
CA PRO A 107 -8.92 6.46 5.29
C PRO A 107 -8.46 5.17 4.60
N HIS A 108 -8.68 4.03 5.26
CA HIS A 108 -8.46 2.71 4.69
C HIS A 108 -9.69 1.81 4.88
N HIS A 109 -10.05 1.10 3.82
CA HIS A 109 -11.09 0.10 3.83
C HIS A 109 -10.47 -1.26 4.13
N ASN A 110 -10.39 -1.58 5.42
CA ASN A 110 -9.96 -2.89 5.86
C ASN A 110 -11.19 -3.73 6.24
N TYR A 111 -11.09 -5.04 6.16
CA TYR A 111 -12.17 -5.94 6.60
C TYR A 111 -11.61 -7.26 7.13
N PHE A 112 -12.43 -8.00 7.86
CA PHE A 112 -12.08 -9.38 8.19
C PHE A 112 -12.60 -10.31 7.10
N GLY A 113 -11.72 -11.15 6.56
CA GLY A 113 -12.08 -12.16 5.57
C GLY A 113 -11.27 -13.44 5.75
N ASP A 114 -11.73 -14.51 5.10
CA ASP A 114 -11.02 -15.79 5.11
C ASP A 114 -9.87 -15.78 4.09
N TRP A 115 -8.66 -16.05 4.56
CA TRP A 115 -7.47 -16.21 3.73
C TRP A 115 -6.77 -17.52 4.10
N GLN A 116 -6.69 -18.45 3.14
CA GLN A 116 -6.11 -19.78 3.35
C GLN A 116 -6.74 -20.57 4.51
N GLY A 117 -8.04 -20.36 4.77
CA GLY A 117 -8.79 -21.05 5.82
C GLY A 117 -8.69 -20.42 7.21
N GLU A 118 -8.05 -19.26 7.32
CA GLU A 118 -7.95 -18.48 8.56
C GLU A 118 -8.63 -17.12 8.37
N LYS A 119 -9.31 -16.63 9.41
CA LYS A 119 -9.87 -15.27 9.41
C LYS A 119 -8.73 -14.27 9.62
N ARG A 120 -8.56 -13.34 8.69
CA ARG A 120 -7.43 -12.37 8.66
C ARG A 120 -7.91 -10.94 8.51
N TRP A 121 -7.06 -9.99 8.90
CA TRP A 121 -7.21 -8.57 8.64
C TRP A 121 -6.77 -8.31 7.19
N LEU A 122 -7.75 -8.20 6.30
CA LEU A 122 -7.53 -7.98 4.89
C LEU A 122 -7.58 -6.48 4.60
N GLY A 123 -6.62 -6.02 3.81
CA GLY A 123 -6.70 -4.71 3.21
C GLY A 123 -7.80 -4.69 2.16
N ASN A 124 -8.11 -3.50 1.66
CA ASN A 124 -9.04 -3.32 0.55
C ASN A 124 -8.76 -4.33 -0.55
N ASN A 125 -7.48 -4.54 -0.90
CA ASN A 125 -6.99 -5.45 -1.93
C ASN A 125 -7.31 -6.97 -1.76
N GLY A 126 -7.98 -7.36 -0.69
CA GLY A 126 -8.30 -8.75 -0.33
C GLY A 126 -7.09 -9.59 0.09
N ARG A 127 -5.94 -8.96 0.36
CA ARG A 127 -4.75 -9.62 0.90
C ARG A 127 -4.56 -9.26 2.37
N PRO A 128 -3.98 -10.16 3.18
CA PRO A 128 -3.65 -9.83 4.57
C PRO A 128 -2.75 -8.60 4.63
N VAL A 129 -3.13 -7.60 5.44
CA VAL A 129 -2.36 -6.36 5.60
C VAL A 129 -0.94 -6.68 6.07
N VAL A 130 -0.80 -7.63 7.01
CA VAL A 130 0.47 -8.12 7.52
C VAL A 130 1.44 -8.53 6.40
N HIS A 131 0.94 -9.22 5.37
CA HIS A 131 1.77 -9.70 4.26
C HIS A 131 2.22 -8.57 3.33
N GLY A 132 1.54 -7.43 3.37
CA GLY A 132 1.97 -6.22 2.67
C GLY A 132 3.14 -5.51 3.37
N VAL A 133 3.43 -5.79 4.64
CA VAL A 133 4.43 -5.00 5.38
C VAL A 133 5.85 -5.53 5.19
N ASP A 134 6.78 -4.63 4.83
CA ASP A 134 8.19 -4.96 4.64
C ASP A 134 8.86 -5.28 6.00
N LYS A 135 9.41 -6.50 6.11
CA LYS A 135 10.10 -6.99 7.32
C LYS A 135 11.44 -6.30 7.58
N THR A 136 11.99 -5.59 6.60
CA THR A 136 13.24 -4.85 6.73
C THR A 136 13.02 -3.44 7.28
N GLU A 137 11.82 -2.88 7.12
CA GLU A 137 11.49 -1.56 7.64
C GLU A 137 11.63 -1.53 9.16
N ARG A 138 12.38 -0.55 9.66
CA ARG A 138 12.58 -0.32 11.09
C ARG A 138 12.86 -1.60 11.90
N TRP A 139 13.75 -2.46 11.40
CA TRP A 139 14.09 -3.76 12.01
C TRP A 139 12.89 -4.70 12.18
N GLY A 140 11.94 -4.63 11.25
CA GLY A 140 10.71 -5.41 11.24
C GLY A 140 9.64 -4.93 12.22
N ALA A 141 9.82 -3.76 12.86
CA ALA A 141 8.85 -3.23 13.80
C ALA A 141 7.46 -2.99 13.20
N PRO A 142 7.31 -2.45 11.97
CA PRO A 142 6.00 -2.26 11.36
C PRO A 142 5.31 -3.59 11.09
N TRP A 143 6.05 -4.62 10.65
CA TRP A 143 5.49 -5.95 10.41
C TRP A 143 4.98 -6.58 11.72
N ARG A 144 5.77 -6.54 12.80
CA ARG A 144 5.35 -7.00 14.13
C ARG A 144 4.16 -6.19 14.67
N ALA A 145 4.14 -4.89 14.42
CA ALA A 145 3.01 -4.03 14.80
C ALA A 145 1.73 -4.41 14.05
N ALA A 146 1.83 -4.73 12.77
CA ALA A 146 0.70 -5.19 11.96
C ALA A 146 0.19 -6.57 12.42
N GLU A 147 1.07 -7.53 12.70
CA GLU A 147 0.68 -8.83 13.28
C GLU A 147 -0.05 -8.65 14.59
N LYS A 148 0.52 -7.85 15.50
CA LYS A 148 -0.09 -7.58 16.80
C LYS A 148 -1.41 -6.82 16.67
N THR A 149 -1.53 -5.90 15.71
CA THR A 149 -2.79 -5.18 15.44
C THR A 149 -3.86 -6.13 14.91
N GLU A 150 -3.51 -7.04 13.99
CA GLU A 150 -4.40 -8.09 13.49
C GLU A 150 -4.92 -8.97 14.63
N GLU A 151 -4.02 -9.50 15.46
CA GLU A 151 -4.35 -10.32 16.64
C GLU A 151 -5.29 -9.57 17.60
N LEU A 152 -4.93 -8.34 17.97
CA LEU A 152 -5.72 -7.52 18.89
C LEU A 152 -7.10 -7.20 18.33
N LEU A 153 -7.23 -6.86 17.04
CA LEU A 153 -8.52 -6.56 16.41
C LEU A 153 -9.41 -7.80 16.29
N LEU A 154 -8.83 -8.97 16.00
CA LEU A 154 -9.57 -10.24 15.92
C LEU A 154 -10.18 -10.60 17.28
N GLU A 155 -9.43 -10.42 18.36
CA GLU A 155 -9.83 -10.74 19.73
C GLU A 155 -10.69 -9.65 20.39
N ALA A 156 -10.54 -8.39 19.97
CA ALA A 156 -11.25 -7.27 20.58
C ALA A 156 -12.77 -7.37 20.41
N GLU A 157 -13.49 -6.92 21.44
CA GLU A 157 -14.93 -6.74 21.38
C GLU A 157 -15.30 -5.71 20.30
N ASN A 158 -16.53 -5.78 19.81
CA ASN A 158 -17.07 -4.73 18.94
C ASN A 158 -16.98 -3.37 19.64
N ASN A 159 -16.91 -2.29 18.86
CA ASN A 159 -16.68 -0.94 19.37
C ASN A 159 -15.33 -0.79 20.10
N SER A 160 -14.27 -1.34 19.51
CA SER A 160 -12.89 -1.22 19.98
C SER A 160 -12.02 -0.52 18.94
N LEU A 161 -10.96 0.14 19.39
CA LEU A 161 -10.02 0.89 18.57
C LEU A 161 -8.58 0.48 18.94
N VAL A 162 -7.79 0.18 17.92
CA VAL A 162 -6.36 -0.09 18.02
C VAL A 162 -5.59 1.05 17.35
N ILE A 163 -4.61 1.61 18.05
CA ILE A 163 -3.82 2.75 17.57
C ILE A 163 -2.35 2.37 17.56
N SER A 164 -1.71 2.53 16.41
CA SER A 164 -0.27 2.37 16.21
C SER A 164 0.36 3.69 15.79
N VAL A 165 1.56 4.00 16.28
CA VAL A 165 2.25 5.25 15.93
C VAL A 165 3.63 4.96 15.32
N SER A 166 3.84 5.47 14.11
CA SER A 166 5.11 5.47 13.40
C SER A 166 5.69 6.88 13.41
N ALA A 167 6.50 7.21 14.42
CA ALA A 167 7.04 8.57 14.56
C ALA A 167 8.02 8.95 13.44
N GLN A 168 8.16 10.25 13.18
CA GLN A 168 9.15 10.81 12.25
C GLN A 168 10.58 10.41 12.63
N GLY A 169 11.45 10.22 11.63
CA GLY A 169 12.83 9.81 11.84
C GLY A 169 13.23 8.63 10.97
N PRO A 170 14.26 7.87 11.36
CA PRO A 170 14.85 6.86 10.50
C PRO A 170 13.82 5.82 10.03
N SER A 171 13.88 5.43 8.75
CA SER A 171 13.06 4.32 8.25
C SER A 171 13.77 2.97 8.43
N GLY A 172 15.10 2.96 8.57
CA GLY A 172 15.89 1.74 8.50
C GLY A 172 16.25 1.33 7.07
N TYR A 173 15.74 2.02 6.05
CA TYR A 173 16.20 1.90 4.67
C TYR A 173 17.40 2.81 4.42
N LEU A 174 18.33 2.33 3.59
CA LEU A 174 19.45 3.11 3.08
C LEU A 174 19.24 3.45 1.60
N ASP A 175 19.61 4.64 1.19
CA ASP A 175 19.69 5.03 -0.22
C ASP A 175 20.90 4.38 -0.92
N GLU A 176 21.04 4.63 -2.22
CA GLU A 176 22.16 4.14 -3.04
C GLU A 176 23.56 4.57 -2.53
N ASN A 177 23.60 5.59 -1.68
CA ASN A 177 24.82 6.14 -1.08
C ASN A 177 25.01 5.65 0.38
N GLY A 178 24.20 4.71 0.85
CA GLY A 178 24.25 4.19 2.22
C GLY A 178 23.71 5.15 3.28
N ARG A 179 22.93 6.18 2.90
CA ARG A 179 22.33 7.15 3.84
C ARG A 179 20.93 6.72 4.22
N ASP A 180 20.55 6.91 5.48
CA ASP A 180 19.19 6.62 5.93
C ASP A 180 18.15 7.45 5.16
N VAL A 181 17.07 6.78 4.75
CA VAL A 181 15.89 7.41 4.15
C VAL A 181 14.92 7.75 5.29
N PRO A 182 14.71 9.02 5.66
CA PRO A 182 13.86 9.32 6.80
C PRO A 182 12.36 9.33 6.44
N HIS A 183 11.53 8.91 7.39
CA HIS A 183 10.13 9.32 7.46
C HIS A 183 10.05 10.78 7.91
N LEU A 184 9.48 11.64 7.06
CA LEU A 184 9.44 13.10 7.27
C LEU A 184 8.36 13.54 8.26
N ASN A 185 7.29 12.75 8.37
CA ASN A 185 6.14 13.03 9.21
C ASN A 185 5.85 11.80 10.08
N THR A 186 5.18 12.02 11.21
CA THR A 186 4.66 10.95 12.06
C THR A 186 3.35 10.43 11.47
N LEU A 187 3.17 9.12 11.47
CA LEU A 187 1.92 8.46 11.06
C LEU A 187 1.24 7.89 12.30
N VAL A 188 -0.04 8.20 12.48
CA VAL A 188 -0.89 7.61 13.52
C VAL A 188 -1.95 6.78 12.83
N LEU A 189 -1.81 5.46 12.92
CA LEU A 189 -2.72 4.50 12.32
C LEU A 189 -3.78 4.17 13.37
N ALA A 190 -5.04 4.39 13.03
CA ALA A 190 -6.19 4.13 13.87
C ALA A 190 -7.11 3.15 13.16
N ASP A 191 -7.12 1.90 13.61
CA ASP A 191 -7.96 0.82 13.09
C ASP A 191 -9.03 0.49 14.14
N TYR A 192 -10.30 0.55 13.77
CA TYR A 192 -11.40 0.31 14.72
C TYR A 192 -12.43 -0.67 14.19
N LYS A 193 -13.02 -1.39 15.15
CA LYS A 193 -14.11 -2.33 14.96
C LYS A 193 -15.38 -1.63 15.41
N ASP A 194 -16.34 -1.44 14.51
CA ASP A 194 -17.62 -0.79 14.83
C ASP A 194 -18.53 -1.69 15.69
N LYS A 195 -19.77 -1.25 15.93
CA LYS A 195 -20.73 -1.99 16.77
C LYS A 195 -21.19 -3.29 16.11
N GLU A 196 -21.18 -3.31 14.79
CA GLU A 196 -21.56 -4.43 13.93
C GLU A 196 -20.40 -5.41 13.70
N GLY A 197 -19.17 -5.02 14.06
CA GLY A 197 -17.97 -5.82 13.93
C GLY A 197 -17.22 -5.60 12.62
N ASN A 198 -17.63 -4.61 11.81
CA ASN A 198 -16.89 -4.23 10.61
C ASN A 198 -15.62 -3.49 11.00
N LEU A 199 -14.57 -3.69 10.21
CA LEU A 199 -13.34 -2.93 10.36
C LEU A 199 -13.38 -1.67 9.53
N GLN A 200 -12.81 -0.62 10.08
CA GLN A 200 -12.53 0.63 9.41
C GLN A 200 -11.19 1.15 9.91
N GLY A 201 -10.57 2.06 9.19
CA GLY A 201 -9.39 2.73 9.71
C GLY A 201 -9.06 4.02 9.00
N ALA A 202 -8.17 4.77 9.63
CA ALA A 202 -7.51 5.90 8.99
C ALA A 202 -6.07 6.08 9.50
N THR A 203 -5.21 6.60 8.64
CA THR A 203 -3.87 7.05 9.01
C THR A 203 -3.86 8.56 9.05
N PHE A 204 -3.58 9.12 10.23
CA PHE A 204 -3.31 10.55 10.35
C PHE A 204 -1.85 10.83 10.08
N VAL A 205 -1.58 11.78 9.17
CA VAL A 205 -0.23 12.29 8.93
C VAL A 205 -0.05 13.54 9.77
N THR A 206 0.98 13.57 10.61
CA THR A 206 1.20 14.65 11.59
C THR A 206 2.67 15.00 11.76
N ASP A 207 2.95 16.13 12.39
CA ASP A 207 4.28 16.70 12.62
C ASP A 207 4.83 16.40 14.03
N LEU A 208 4.18 15.48 14.77
CA LEU A 208 4.59 15.13 16.12
C LEU A 208 6.06 14.72 16.20
N THR A 209 6.76 15.22 17.22
CA THR A 209 8.08 14.71 17.59
C THR A 209 7.98 13.30 18.18
N VAL A 210 9.11 12.61 18.35
CA VAL A 210 9.14 11.30 19.03
C VAL A 210 8.60 11.42 20.46
N ASP A 211 8.97 12.48 21.19
CA ASP A 211 8.50 12.72 22.56
C ASP A 211 6.98 12.94 22.60
N GLN A 212 6.44 13.70 21.65
CA GLN A 212 4.99 13.90 21.51
C GLN A 212 4.29 12.60 21.12
N ALA A 213 4.84 11.81 20.19
CA ALA A 213 4.29 10.51 19.84
C ALA A 213 4.22 9.56 21.04
N GLU A 214 5.24 9.56 21.91
CA GLU A 214 5.22 8.80 23.16
C GLU A 214 4.15 9.30 24.13
N GLN A 215 4.01 10.62 24.28
CA GLN A 215 2.96 11.22 25.12
C GLN A 215 1.56 10.89 24.59
N LEU A 216 1.36 10.89 23.26
CA LEU A 216 0.12 10.48 22.63
C LEU A 216 -0.23 9.04 23.00
N MET A 217 0.71 8.11 22.81
CA MET A 217 0.48 6.71 23.16
C MET A 217 0.22 6.52 24.66
N ALA A 218 0.89 7.27 25.52
CA ALA A 218 0.61 7.26 26.96
C ALA A 218 -0.82 7.77 27.29
N ASN A 219 -1.27 8.85 26.65
CA ASN A 219 -2.64 9.37 26.82
C ASN A 219 -3.70 8.37 26.31
N LEU A 220 -3.37 7.62 25.28
CA LEU A 220 -4.21 6.56 24.71
C LEU A 220 -4.16 5.25 25.50
N GLY A 221 -3.51 5.22 26.67
CA GLY A 221 -3.49 4.05 27.54
C GLY A 221 -2.60 2.91 27.03
N ALA A 222 -1.55 3.22 26.26
CA ALA A 222 -0.52 2.24 25.95
C ALA A 222 0.03 1.60 27.25
N PRO A 223 0.48 0.33 27.21
CA PRO A 223 0.87 -0.44 28.39
C PRO A 223 1.83 0.30 29.34
N ALA A 224 1.72 0.10 30.66
CA ALA A 224 2.50 0.85 31.67
C ALA A 224 4.03 0.72 31.55
N ASN A 225 4.53 -0.30 30.84
CA ASN A 225 5.95 -0.45 30.48
C ASN A 225 6.33 0.39 29.23
N PHE A 226 5.46 1.28 28.77
CA PHE A 226 5.65 2.19 27.66
C PHE A 226 5.90 3.65 28.11
N PRO A 227 6.91 4.35 27.54
CA PRO A 227 8.00 3.79 26.75
C PRO A 227 8.96 3.01 27.67
N ALA A 228 9.42 1.84 27.21
CA ALA A 228 10.54 1.18 27.87
C ALA A 228 11.75 2.13 27.75
N LYS A 229 12.55 2.29 28.81
CA LYS A 229 13.78 3.11 28.78
C LYS A 229 14.75 2.53 27.74
N ARG A 230 14.56 2.89 26.46
CA ARG A 230 15.41 2.52 25.35
C ARG A 230 16.24 3.72 24.95
N GLU A 231 17.55 3.52 24.86
CA GLU A 231 18.49 4.55 24.41
C GLU A 231 18.50 4.59 22.88
N GLY A 232 18.48 5.80 22.31
CA GLY A 232 18.56 6.01 20.86
C GLY A 232 17.21 6.24 20.16
N LYS A 233 17.22 7.14 19.16
CA LYS A 233 16.01 7.54 18.42
C LYS A 233 15.33 6.36 17.73
N MET A 234 16.10 5.44 17.16
CA MET A 234 15.56 4.30 16.42
C MET A 234 14.86 3.30 17.34
N GLN A 235 15.47 2.96 18.47
CA GLN A 235 14.89 2.04 19.44
C GLN A 235 13.58 2.58 20.03
N ARG A 236 13.50 3.91 20.25
CA ARG A 236 12.26 4.59 20.67
C ARG A 236 11.17 4.49 19.61
N VAL A 237 11.51 4.73 18.34
CA VAL A 237 10.60 4.56 17.19
C VAL A 237 10.10 3.12 17.07
N VAL A 238 10.99 2.14 17.19
CA VAL A 238 10.63 0.71 17.20
C VAL A 238 9.70 0.40 18.38
N ASN A 239 9.98 0.96 19.56
CA ASN A 239 9.15 0.76 20.74
C ASN A 239 7.73 1.34 20.56
N LEU A 240 7.60 2.52 19.94
CA LEU A 240 6.31 3.12 19.58
C LEU A 240 5.47 2.19 18.70
N LEU A 241 6.09 1.61 17.66
CA LEU A 241 5.42 0.71 16.73
C LEU A 241 4.99 -0.61 17.38
N GLU A 242 5.86 -1.24 18.19
CA GLU A 242 5.62 -2.57 18.77
C GLU A 242 4.58 -2.58 19.91
N ASN A 243 4.13 -1.41 20.35
CA ASN A 243 3.22 -1.26 21.49
C ASN A 243 1.98 -0.47 21.09
N PRO A 244 1.12 -1.02 20.20
CA PRO A 244 -0.17 -0.42 19.90
C PRO A 244 -1.01 -0.26 21.17
N ALA A 245 -1.78 0.83 21.23
CA ALA A 245 -2.77 1.07 22.27
C ALA A 245 -4.09 0.43 21.86
N VAL A 246 -4.78 -0.19 22.81
CA VAL A 246 -6.10 -0.79 22.60
C VAL A 246 -7.09 -0.13 23.54
N LEU A 247 -8.18 0.35 22.97
CA LEU A 247 -9.17 1.16 23.65
C LEU A 247 -10.56 0.61 23.37
N SER A 248 -11.39 0.54 24.41
CA SER A 248 -12.84 0.42 24.23
C SER A 248 -13.40 1.80 23.94
N LEU A 249 -14.20 1.92 22.88
CA LEU A 249 -14.75 3.20 22.47
C LEU A 249 -15.90 3.62 23.39
N SER A 250 -15.82 4.84 23.90
CA SER A 250 -16.92 5.42 24.66
C SER A 250 -18.11 5.70 23.74
N GLU A 251 -19.33 5.38 24.19
CA GLU A 251 -20.58 5.75 23.50
C GLU A 251 -20.72 7.27 23.25
N ARG A 252 -19.92 8.09 23.92
CA ARG A 252 -19.88 9.55 23.73
C ARG A 252 -19.41 9.96 22.34
N TYR A 253 -18.55 9.18 21.69
CA TYR A 253 -18.01 9.50 20.38
C TYR A 253 -18.79 8.76 19.29
N HIS A 254 -19.39 9.53 18.37
CA HIS A 254 -20.07 8.97 17.21
C HIS A 254 -19.06 8.49 16.15
N ASN A 255 -17.88 9.12 16.08
CA ASN A 255 -16.77 8.73 15.25
C ASN A 255 -15.51 8.54 16.12
N PRO A 256 -14.96 7.32 16.22
CA PRO A 256 -13.73 7.01 16.96
C PRO A 256 -12.53 7.87 16.60
N LEU A 257 -12.46 8.31 15.34
CA LEU A 257 -11.36 9.12 14.82
C LEU A 257 -11.32 10.52 15.43
N GLU A 258 -12.47 11.08 15.83
CA GLU A 258 -12.52 12.38 16.54
C GLU A 258 -11.84 12.32 17.91
N PHE A 259 -11.94 11.19 18.61
CA PHE A 259 -11.21 10.99 19.86
C PHE A 259 -9.69 11.00 19.63
N VAL A 260 -9.22 10.38 18.55
CA VAL A 260 -7.79 10.39 18.18
C VAL A 260 -7.33 11.81 17.87
N ILE A 261 -8.13 12.59 17.13
CA ILE A 261 -7.84 14.00 16.84
C ILE A 261 -7.76 14.83 18.12
N ASP A 262 -8.69 14.66 19.05
CA ASP A 262 -8.67 15.36 20.34
C ASP A 262 -7.34 15.10 21.08
N GLN A 263 -6.90 13.84 21.13
CA GLN A 263 -5.62 13.48 21.75
C GLN A 263 -4.41 14.05 21.00
N LEU A 264 -4.44 14.04 19.67
CA LEU A 264 -3.42 14.66 18.82
C LEU A 264 -3.29 16.16 19.12
N VAL A 265 -4.41 16.87 19.18
CA VAL A 265 -4.48 18.32 19.44
C VAL A 265 -3.93 18.65 20.83
N VAL A 266 -4.30 17.87 21.85
CA VAL A 266 -3.82 18.05 23.23
C VAL A 266 -2.30 17.92 23.31
N VAL A 267 -1.74 16.84 22.79
CA VAL A 267 -0.29 16.57 22.85
C VAL A 267 0.52 17.59 22.06
N ARG A 268 -0.08 18.14 21.01
CA ARG A 268 0.57 19.09 20.12
C ARG A 268 0.51 20.53 20.62
N GLY A 269 -0.40 20.84 21.55
CA GLY A 269 -0.60 22.19 22.08
C GLY A 269 -1.49 23.08 21.20
N GLU A 270 -2.59 22.53 20.68
CA GLU A 270 -3.69 23.27 20.04
C GLU A 270 -3.39 24.02 18.71
N GLY A 271 -2.20 23.90 18.13
CA GLY A 271 -1.87 24.53 16.85
C GLY A 271 -2.41 23.82 15.59
N ASP A 272 -2.03 24.27 14.40
CA ASP A 272 -2.34 23.67 13.07
C ASP A 272 -1.20 22.80 12.53
N ILE A 273 -1.46 21.60 12.01
CA ILE A 273 -0.45 20.58 11.64
C ILE A 273 0.48 21.08 10.54
N ARG A 274 1.80 20.95 10.71
CA ARG A 274 2.82 21.37 9.73
C ARG A 274 3.51 20.18 9.07
N LEU A 275 3.00 19.76 7.92
CA LEU A 275 3.51 18.61 7.18
C LEU A 275 4.74 18.98 6.36
N ARG A 276 5.85 18.28 6.60
CA ARG A 276 7.04 18.43 5.77
C ARG A 276 6.86 17.69 4.45
N GLN A 277 6.89 18.44 3.34
CA GLN A 277 6.78 17.86 2.01
C GLN A 277 8.13 17.31 1.54
N LYS A 278 8.10 16.27 0.69
CA LYS A 278 9.33 15.74 0.04
C LYS A 278 10.05 16.80 -0.80
N SER A 279 9.31 17.77 -1.33
CA SER A 279 9.83 18.90 -2.11
C SER A 279 10.53 19.97 -1.25
N GLY A 280 10.44 19.88 0.08
CA GLY A 280 11.12 20.79 1.01
C GLY A 280 10.22 21.77 1.79
N PRO A 281 9.20 22.44 1.21
CA PRO A 281 8.40 23.39 1.98
C PRO A 281 7.49 22.66 2.98
N ASP A 282 7.32 23.26 4.15
CA ASP A 282 6.31 22.82 5.10
C ASP A 282 4.93 23.32 4.65
N GLU A 283 3.92 22.48 4.84
CA GLU A 283 2.54 22.76 4.51
C GLU A 283 1.69 22.76 5.77
N THR A 284 0.92 23.83 6.00
CA THR A 284 0.08 23.95 7.19
C THR A 284 -1.36 23.48 6.90
N ARG A 285 -1.92 22.72 7.83
CA ARG A 285 -3.29 22.17 7.78
C ARG A 285 -4.00 22.49 9.08
N SER A 286 -5.16 23.15 8.97
CA SER A 286 -5.91 23.52 10.16
C SER A 286 -6.61 22.34 10.80
N ILE A 287 -6.74 22.36 12.14
CA ILE A 287 -7.51 21.33 12.87
C ILE A 287 -8.96 21.27 12.37
N ALA A 288 -9.56 22.42 12.04
CA ALA A 288 -10.90 22.49 11.48
C ALA A 288 -11.03 21.72 10.15
N GLN A 289 -10.04 21.85 9.26
CA GLN A 289 -9.98 21.08 8.01
C GLN A 289 -9.86 19.58 8.29
N ILE A 290 -9.03 19.18 9.26
CA ILE A 290 -8.84 17.76 9.61
C ILE A 290 -10.14 17.14 10.13
N ARG A 291 -10.85 17.85 11.02
CA ARG A 291 -12.16 17.40 11.52
C ARG A 291 -13.19 17.35 10.39
N GLN A 292 -13.19 18.31 9.49
CA GLN A 292 -14.06 18.28 8.32
C GLN A 292 -13.76 17.05 7.44
N LEU A 293 -12.49 16.74 7.18
CA LEU A 293 -12.08 15.54 6.43
C LEU A 293 -12.48 14.26 7.17
N THR A 294 -12.40 14.25 8.49
CA THR A 294 -12.73 13.08 9.33
C THR A 294 -14.23 12.82 9.40
N ALA A 295 -15.05 13.88 9.57
CA ALA A 295 -16.49 13.80 9.49
C ALA A 295 -16.97 13.32 8.12
N ASN A 296 -16.17 13.59 7.09
CA ASN A 296 -16.43 13.26 5.71
C ASN A 296 -15.56 12.10 5.22
N ALA A 297 -14.91 11.30 6.07
CA ALA A 297 -13.87 10.36 5.65
C ALA A 297 -14.37 9.38 4.56
N GLU A 298 -15.63 8.94 4.65
CA GLU A 298 -16.30 8.14 3.63
C GLU A 298 -16.50 8.87 2.29
N THR A 299 -16.67 10.19 2.32
CA THR A 299 -16.82 11.06 1.13
C THR A 299 -15.51 11.70 0.67
N VAL A 300 -14.44 11.67 1.49
CA VAL A 300 -13.08 11.91 1.00
C VAL A 300 -12.74 10.83 -0.05
N LEU A 301 -13.36 9.65 0.07
CA LEU A 301 -13.35 8.57 -0.94
C LEU A 301 -14.31 8.81 -2.10
N ASP A 302 -15.18 9.82 -2.01
CA ASP A 302 -15.96 10.31 -3.13
C ASP A 302 -15.10 11.25 -3.99
N LEU A 303 -14.26 10.60 -4.79
CA LEU A 303 -13.94 10.92 -6.17
C LEU A 303 -14.60 12.20 -6.72
N ASN A 304 -13.80 13.07 -7.37
CA ASN A 304 -14.28 14.09 -8.33
C ASN A 304 -15.53 13.56 -9.08
N ALA A 305 -16.62 14.33 -9.19
CA ALA A 305 -17.90 13.86 -9.75
C ALA A 305 -17.76 13.05 -11.06
N THR A 306 -16.75 13.35 -11.87
CA THR A 306 -16.40 12.58 -13.07
C THR A 306 -15.88 11.18 -12.75
N LYS A 307 -14.94 11.06 -11.82
CA LYS A 307 -14.38 9.80 -11.32
C LYS A 307 -15.47 8.96 -10.63
N TYR A 308 -16.31 9.58 -9.80
CA TYR A 308 -17.43 8.89 -9.12
C TYR A 308 -18.43 8.31 -10.12
N ARG A 309 -18.77 9.09 -11.15
CA ARG A 309 -19.65 8.62 -12.24
C ARG A 309 -19.10 7.37 -12.92
N LEU A 310 -17.81 7.33 -13.24
CA LEU A 310 -17.19 6.17 -13.92
C LEU A 310 -17.24 4.91 -13.04
N ILE A 311 -16.95 5.04 -11.75
CA ILE A 311 -17.11 3.93 -10.81
C ILE A 311 -18.57 3.47 -10.73
N LYS A 312 -19.52 4.40 -10.72
CA LYS A 312 -20.95 4.06 -10.74
C LYS A 312 -21.40 3.44 -12.05
N GLU A 313 -20.84 3.84 -13.18
CA GLU A 313 -21.09 3.23 -14.49
C GLU A 313 -20.54 1.79 -14.51
N LEU A 314 -19.33 1.56 -14.01
CA LEU A 314 -18.74 0.22 -13.84
C LEU A 314 -19.57 -0.66 -12.90
N GLN A 315 -19.90 -0.15 -11.70
CA GLN A 315 -20.75 -0.84 -10.74
C GLN A 315 -22.12 -1.17 -11.35
N GLY A 316 -22.76 -0.19 -12.00
CA GLY A 316 -24.05 -0.36 -12.65
C GLY A 316 -24.01 -1.39 -13.77
N TYR A 317 -22.94 -1.41 -14.57
CA TYR A 317 -22.74 -2.40 -15.63
C TYR A 317 -22.64 -3.81 -15.06
N ILE A 318 -21.79 -4.01 -14.02
CA ILE A 318 -21.61 -5.33 -13.39
C ILE A 318 -22.95 -5.83 -12.82
N LEU A 319 -23.65 -4.97 -12.08
CA LEU A 319 -24.91 -5.34 -11.44
C LEU A 319 -26.05 -5.57 -12.43
N ALA A 320 -26.10 -4.82 -13.54
CA ALA A 320 -27.12 -5.01 -14.56
C ALA A 320 -26.94 -6.30 -15.37
N ASN A 321 -25.70 -6.80 -15.45
CA ASN A 321 -25.34 -7.96 -16.29
C ASN A 321 -24.79 -9.13 -15.47
N TYR A 322 -25.10 -9.22 -14.17
CA TYR A 322 -24.53 -10.22 -13.26
C TYR A 322 -24.74 -11.68 -13.72
N GLN A 323 -25.80 -11.95 -14.49
CA GLN A 323 -26.09 -13.27 -15.07
C GLN A 323 -25.05 -13.70 -16.13
N MET A 324 -24.24 -12.76 -16.61
CA MET A 324 -23.19 -12.99 -17.59
C MET A 324 -21.80 -13.16 -16.96
N VAL A 325 -21.69 -13.21 -15.63
CA VAL A 325 -20.40 -13.18 -14.92
C VAL A 325 -19.43 -14.31 -15.28
N GLY A 326 -19.97 -15.46 -15.71
CA GLY A 326 -19.17 -16.58 -16.21
C GLY A 326 -18.78 -16.49 -17.68
N THR A 327 -19.06 -15.39 -18.38
CA THR A 327 -18.76 -15.26 -19.82
C THR A 327 -17.49 -14.45 -20.06
N GLN A 328 -16.72 -14.85 -21.09
CA GLN A 328 -15.48 -14.17 -21.46
C GLN A 328 -15.73 -12.73 -21.90
N ALA A 329 -16.80 -12.49 -22.66
CA ALA A 329 -17.17 -11.15 -23.12
C ALA A 329 -17.42 -10.19 -21.95
N PHE A 330 -18.16 -10.64 -20.93
CA PHE A 330 -18.42 -9.83 -19.75
C PHE A 330 -17.16 -9.59 -18.91
N GLN A 331 -16.36 -10.64 -18.65
CA GLN A 331 -15.12 -10.51 -17.89
C GLN A 331 -14.15 -9.53 -18.58
N GLN A 332 -14.06 -9.58 -19.91
CA GLN A 332 -13.24 -8.66 -20.70
C GLN A 332 -13.77 -7.22 -20.64
N GLU A 333 -15.08 -7.00 -20.73
CA GLU A 333 -15.66 -5.66 -20.61
C GLU A 333 -15.38 -5.02 -19.24
N ILE A 334 -15.44 -5.80 -18.15
CA ILE A 334 -15.07 -5.30 -16.81
C ILE A 334 -13.59 -4.88 -16.79
N VAL A 335 -12.68 -5.68 -17.38
CA VAL A 335 -11.26 -5.28 -17.52
C VAL A 335 -11.16 -3.94 -18.22
N ASP A 336 -11.80 -3.82 -19.38
CA ASP A 336 -11.70 -2.62 -20.22
C ASP A 336 -12.24 -1.37 -19.51
N MET A 337 -13.39 -1.48 -18.83
CA MET A 337 -13.97 -0.39 -18.05
C MET A 337 -13.13 -0.01 -16.82
N ALA A 338 -12.54 -0.99 -16.13
CA ALA A 338 -11.65 -0.75 -15.00
C ALA A 338 -10.36 -0.04 -15.44
N GLU A 339 -9.75 -0.51 -16.54
CA GLU A 339 -8.56 0.13 -17.11
C GLU A 339 -8.84 1.56 -17.55
N GLU A 340 -9.96 1.80 -18.24
CA GLU A 340 -10.37 3.15 -18.64
C GLU A 340 -10.56 4.08 -17.44
N THR A 341 -11.19 3.58 -16.38
CA THR A 341 -11.41 4.33 -15.14
C THR A 341 -10.09 4.79 -14.52
N VAL A 342 -9.13 3.87 -14.37
CA VAL A 342 -7.81 4.15 -13.81
C VAL A 342 -7.00 5.11 -14.72
N LEU A 343 -7.04 4.94 -16.04
CA LEU A 343 -6.38 5.85 -16.98
C LEU A 343 -6.91 7.27 -16.87
N LEU A 344 -8.22 7.41 -16.64
CA LEU A 344 -8.84 8.72 -16.42
C LEU A 344 -8.39 9.35 -15.10
N PHE A 345 -8.17 8.55 -14.04
CA PHE A 345 -7.61 9.04 -12.79
C PHE A 345 -6.19 9.60 -13.00
N ALA A 346 -5.35 8.87 -13.72
CA ALA A 346 -3.99 9.31 -14.07
C ALA A 346 -3.99 10.61 -14.88
N LYS A 347 -4.91 10.72 -15.85
CA LYS A 347 -5.06 11.92 -16.69
C LYS A 347 -5.53 13.14 -15.90
N ASP A 348 -6.54 12.99 -15.06
CA ASP A 348 -7.07 14.08 -14.22
C ASP A 348 -5.98 14.60 -13.28
N TYR A 349 -5.25 13.68 -12.66
CA TYR A 349 -4.11 13.99 -11.82
C TYR A 349 -3.05 14.82 -12.54
N ARG A 350 -2.64 14.40 -13.75
CA ARG A 350 -1.66 15.16 -14.56
C ARG A 350 -2.18 16.55 -14.89
N LYS A 351 -3.47 16.68 -15.22
CA LYS A 351 -4.10 17.97 -15.56
C LYS A 351 -4.08 18.93 -14.37
N ASN A 352 -4.43 18.46 -13.18
CA ASN A 352 -4.52 19.29 -11.98
C ASN A 352 -3.13 19.71 -11.43
N HIS A 353 -2.05 19.05 -11.87
CA HIS A 353 -0.68 19.28 -11.37
C HIS A 353 0.33 19.81 -12.39
N LYS A 354 -0.10 20.15 -13.61
CA LYS A 354 0.78 20.78 -14.63
C LYS A 354 1.42 22.10 -14.21
N ASN A 355 0.87 22.77 -13.21
CA ASN A 355 1.29 24.11 -12.81
C ASN A 355 2.25 24.15 -11.61
N ASN A 356 2.74 23.01 -11.10
CA ASN A 356 3.65 22.98 -9.95
C ASN A 356 5.09 22.55 -10.33
N PRO A 357 5.96 23.49 -10.76
CA PRO A 357 7.30 23.17 -11.28
C PRO A 357 8.25 22.52 -10.26
N ALA A 358 7.95 22.59 -8.96
CA ALA A 358 8.76 21.98 -7.90
C ALA A 358 8.71 20.44 -7.87
N GLU A 359 7.71 19.81 -8.50
CA GLU A 359 7.56 18.35 -8.54
C GLU A 359 8.16 17.68 -9.78
N GLY A 360 8.70 18.48 -10.70
CA GLY A 360 9.29 18.01 -11.96
C GLY A 360 10.74 17.57 -11.86
N SER A 361 11.47 17.91 -10.78
CA SER A 361 12.94 17.90 -10.78
C SER A 361 13.65 16.91 -9.86
N VAL A 362 12.98 16.22 -8.92
CA VAL A 362 13.70 15.50 -7.83
C VAL A 362 13.63 13.97 -7.89
N VAL A 363 12.75 13.37 -8.70
CA VAL A 363 12.73 11.90 -8.83
C VAL A 363 13.54 11.52 -10.07
N GLN A 364 14.71 10.88 -9.87
CA GLN A 364 15.34 10.10 -10.94
C GLN A 364 14.31 9.06 -11.41
N ARG A 365 13.66 9.38 -12.53
CA ARG A 365 12.74 8.48 -13.22
C ARG A 365 13.57 7.25 -13.62
N PRO A 366 13.07 6.01 -13.47
CA PRO A 366 13.69 4.85 -14.09
C PRO A 366 14.05 5.21 -15.54
N GLN A 367 15.24 4.84 -16.03
CA GLN A 367 15.69 5.21 -17.38
C GLN A 367 14.71 4.79 -18.49
N TYR A 368 13.81 3.85 -18.20
CA TYR A 368 12.72 3.47 -19.09
C TYR A 368 11.57 4.49 -19.15
N ILE A 369 11.32 5.28 -18.10
CA ILE A 369 10.27 6.31 -18.03
C ILE A 369 10.82 7.70 -18.42
N SER A 370 12.12 7.94 -18.29
CA SER A 370 12.73 9.24 -18.63
C SER A 370 12.70 9.57 -20.14
N GLN A 371 12.47 8.57 -21.00
CA GLN A 371 12.31 8.75 -22.45
C GLN A 371 10.86 9.00 -22.89
N TYR A 372 9.88 8.87 -21.98
CA TYR A 372 8.47 8.98 -22.33
C TYR A 372 7.79 10.09 -21.52
N ALA A 373 7.54 11.21 -22.19
CA ALA A 373 6.66 12.31 -21.81
C ALA A 373 7.21 13.34 -20.79
N GLN A 374 7.69 14.46 -21.33
CA GLN A 374 7.73 15.74 -20.63
C GLN A 374 6.54 16.65 -20.98
N ASP A 375 5.77 16.35 -22.03
CA ASP A 375 4.75 17.25 -22.56
C ASP A 375 3.45 16.52 -23.00
N ASP A 376 2.29 17.17 -22.88
CA ASP A 376 0.98 16.62 -23.32
C ASP A 376 0.96 16.20 -24.80
N LYS A 377 1.75 16.91 -25.61
CA LYS A 377 1.93 16.61 -27.03
C LYS A 377 2.66 15.30 -27.27
N GLU A 378 3.46 14.86 -26.29
CA GLU A 378 4.22 13.60 -26.33
C GLU A 378 3.33 12.42 -25.93
N ILE A 379 2.39 12.57 -24.99
CA ILE A 379 1.37 11.55 -24.67
C ILE A 379 0.43 11.30 -25.87
N ILE A 380 0.02 12.37 -26.58
CA ILE A 380 -0.76 12.24 -27.84
C ILE A 380 0.07 11.57 -28.95
N ARG A 381 1.41 11.71 -28.91
CA ARG A 381 2.34 11.03 -29.81
C ARG A 381 2.53 9.56 -29.43
N LEU A 382 2.56 9.23 -28.12
CA LEU A 382 2.66 7.86 -27.59
C LEU A 382 1.37 7.07 -27.80
N GLN A 383 0.20 7.72 -27.74
CA GLN A 383 -1.08 7.16 -28.18
C GLN A 383 -1.09 6.72 -29.66
N LYS A 384 -0.17 7.26 -30.48
CA LYS A 384 0.02 6.88 -31.88
C LYS A 384 1.21 5.91 -32.01
N GLY A 385 1.12 4.74 -31.38
CA GLY A 385 2.07 3.64 -31.63
C GLY A 385 2.37 2.72 -30.45
N MET A 386 2.00 3.10 -29.22
CA MET A 386 2.15 2.24 -28.04
C MET A 386 0.96 1.30 -27.89
N ASP A 387 1.22 0.08 -27.43
CA ASP A 387 0.14 -0.85 -27.09
C ASP A 387 -0.68 -0.31 -25.89
N LYS A 388 -2.01 -0.51 -25.89
CA LYS A 388 -2.91 -0.03 -24.82
C LYS A 388 -2.41 -0.48 -23.45
N ARG A 389 -1.88 -1.69 -23.36
CA ARG A 389 -1.41 -2.32 -22.11
C ARG A 389 -0.10 -1.71 -21.61
N GLU A 390 0.83 -1.40 -22.50
CA GLU A 390 2.06 -0.69 -22.16
C GLU A 390 1.77 0.72 -21.64
N TYR A 391 0.81 1.41 -22.27
CA TYR A 391 0.35 2.72 -21.81
C TYR A 391 -0.29 2.65 -20.42
N PHE A 392 -1.17 1.66 -20.21
CA PHE A 392 -1.79 1.41 -18.91
C PHE A 392 -0.75 1.16 -17.80
N GLN A 393 0.24 0.31 -18.07
CA GLN A 393 1.35 0.04 -17.14
C GLN A 393 2.11 1.31 -16.75
N ALA A 394 2.42 2.17 -17.73
CA ALA A 394 3.13 3.41 -17.48
C ALA A 394 2.33 4.37 -16.59
N GLU A 395 1.01 4.45 -16.79
CA GLU A 395 0.14 5.30 -15.96
C GLU A 395 -0.06 4.76 -14.55
N ILE A 396 -0.17 3.44 -14.37
CA ILE A 396 -0.16 2.80 -13.04
C ILE A 396 1.14 3.12 -12.29
N ALA A 397 2.28 2.90 -12.93
CA ALA A 397 3.59 3.19 -12.33
C ALA A 397 3.71 4.69 -11.98
N PHE A 398 3.17 5.56 -12.81
CA PHE A 398 3.08 7.00 -12.54
C PHE A 398 2.26 7.30 -11.29
N LEU A 399 1.02 6.79 -11.20
CA LEU A 399 0.12 6.99 -10.04
C LEU A 399 0.78 6.49 -8.74
N GLN A 400 1.37 5.30 -8.77
CA GLN A 400 2.07 4.71 -7.63
C GLN A 400 3.29 5.53 -7.18
N SER A 401 4.09 6.03 -8.13
CA SER A 401 5.28 6.83 -7.82
C SER A 401 4.95 8.11 -7.03
N ARG A 402 3.71 8.58 -7.16
CA ARG A 402 3.19 9.79 -6.55
C ARG A 402 2.38 9.53 -5.28
N SER A 403 2.08 8.27 -5.01
CA SER A 403 1.35 7.87 -3.83
C SER A 403 2.25 8.10 -2.59
N GLY A 404 2.03 9.20 -1.86
CA GLY A 404 3.02 9.90 -1.02
C GLY A 404 3.54 9.21 0.24
N CYS A 405 3.14 7.99 0.57
CA CYS A 405 3.67 7.28 1.75
C CYS A 405 5.10 6.72 1.48
N PRO A 406 6.13 7.11 2.25
CA PRO A 406 7.49 6.56 2.12
C PRO A 406 7.60 5.07 2.50
N SER A 407 6.55 4.43 3.03
CA SER A 407 6.51 3.00 3.36
C SER A 407 5.90 2.10 2.25
N THR A 408 5.35 2.65 1.17
CA THR A 408 4.77 1.83 0.08
C THR A 408 5.65 1.70 -1.15
N ARG A 409 6.92 2.12 -1.11
CA ARG A 409 7.87 1.78 -2.19
C ARG A 409 8.28 0.30 -2.22
N ASN A 410 7.83 -0.53 -1.28
CA ASN A 410 8.08 -1.99 -1.27
C ASN A 410 6.95 -2.86 -0.66
N SER A 411 5.71 -2.37 -0.55
CA SER A 411 4.67 -3.05 0.25
C SER A 411 3.47 -3.63 -0.55
N LEU A 412 3.55 -3.66 -1.89
CA LEU A 412 2.80 -4.62 -2.71
C LEU A 412 3.75 -5.16 -3.79
N ALA A 413 4.27 -6.37 -3.55
CA ALA A 413 5.44 -6.95 -4.18
C ALA A 413 5.50 -6.94 -5.73
N GLY A 414 6.63 -6.43 -6.27
CA GLY A 414 7.23 -6.91 -7.54
C GLY A 414 7.97 -5.84 -8.39
N ASN A 415 9.30 -5.83 -8.40
CA ASN A 415 10.26 -5.32 -9.41
C ASN A 415 9.92 -4.27 -10.51
N SER A 416 10.79 -3.26 -10.66
CA SER A 416 11.59 -3.13 -11.90
C SER A 416 12.88 -2.33 -11.68
N GLY A 417 13.99 -2.89 -12.17
CA GLY A 417 15.37 -2.39 -12.08
C GLY A 417 15.61 -1.05 -12.78
N ILE A 418 16.80 -0.46 -12.70
CA ILE A 418 17.98 -0.91 -13.47
C ILE A 418 19.31 -0.48 -12.79
N ALA A 419 20.31 -1.37 -12.91
CA ALA A 419 21.76 -1.20 -12.78
C ALA A 419 22.39 -1.11 -11.38
N GLY A 420 22.48 -2.27 -10.72
CA GLY A 420 23.44 -2.55 -9.67
C GLY A 420 23.17 -3.92 -9.07
N ALA A 421 23.94 -4.94 -9.47
CA ALA A 421 23.73 -6.34 -9.09
C ALA A 421 23.58 -6.52 -7.56
N SER A 422 22.34 -6.66 -7.10
CA SER A 422 22.03 -7.19 -5.77
C SER A 422 21.26 -8.49 -5.98
N VAL A 423 21.97 -9.59 -5.77
CA VAL A 423 21.38 -10.91 -5.73
C VAL A 423 20.40 -10.95 -4.58
N ILE A 424 19.15 -11.29 -4.88
CA ILE A 424 18.11 -11.61 -3.90
C ILE A 424 18.67 -12.77 -3.07
N GLY A 425 19.19 -12.42 -1.91
CA GLY A 425 19.87 -13.33 -1.02
C GLY A 425 19.09 -13.50 0.26
N GLU A 426 18.99 -14.75 0.71
CA GLU A 426 18.75 -15.08 2.11
C GLU A 426 19.61 -14.15 2.99
N SER A 427 19.10 -13.70 4.15
CA SER A 427 19.88 -12.87 5.09
C SER A 427 19.78 -13.44 6.49
N ASP A 428 20.85 -13.26 7.27
CA ASP A 428 20.92 -13.63 8.69
C ASP A 428 21.40 -12.41 9.52
N SER A 429 21.71 -12.63 10.80
CA SER A 429 22.19 -11.58 11.72
C SER A 429 23.46 -10.84 11.26
N MET A 430 24.20 -11.39 10.29
CA MET A 430 25.41 -10.81 9.69
C MET A 430 25.15 -10.12 8.32
N GLY A 431 23.89 -9.94 7.92
CA GLY A 431 23.49 -9.24 6.68
C GLY A 431 23.10 -10.18 5.54
N SER A 432 23.23 -9.77 4.27
CA SER A 432 22.91 -10.65 3.13
C SER A 432 23.90 -11.81 3.01
N LEU A 433 23.41 -13.02 2.74
CA LEU A 433 24.24 -14.18 2.41
C LEU A 433 24.90 -14.04 1.05
N TYR A 434 24.33 -13.23 0.16
CA TYR A 434 24.82 -12.99 -1.19
C TYR A 434 25.18 -11.52 -1.37
N PHE A 435 26.43 -11.25 -1.75
CA PHE A 435 26.92 -9.87 -1.92
C PHE A 435 27.94 -9.79 -3.05
N PRO A 436 27.96 -8.68 -3.81
CA PRO A 436 28.90 -8.50 -4.91
C PRO A 436 30.32 -8.24 -4.40
N CYS A 437 31.31 -8.78 -5.10
CA CYS A 437 32.72 -8.40 -4.93
C CYS A 437 32.94 -6.98 -5.45
N PRO A 438 33.51 -6.05 -4.67
CA PRO A 438 33.74 -4.68 -5.13
C PRO A 438 34.85 -4.56 -6.18
N VAL A 439 35.64 -5.62 -6.41
CA VAL A 439 36.73 -5.61 -7.40
C VAL A 439 36.28 -6.19 -8.74
N CYS A 440 35.62 -7.35 -8.74
CA CYS A 440 35.27 -8.05 -9.99
C CYS A 440 33.77 -8.14 -10.27
N GLY A 441 32.91 -7.63 -9.38
CA GLY A 441 31.45 -7.67 -9.53
C GLY A 441 30.81 -9.06 -9.38
N ALA A 442 31.60 -10.13 -9.30
CA ALA A 442 31.09 -11.48 -9.08
C ALA A 442 30.42 -11.60 -7.70
N ILE A 443 29.35 -12.37 -7.63
CA ILE A 443 28.57 -12.57 -6.40
C ILE A 443 29.24 -13.62 -5.53
N ASN A 444 29.49 -13.26 -4.27
CA ASN A 444 29.96 -14.19 -3.25
C ASN A 444 28.77 -14.69 -2.43
N LYS A 445 28.85 -15.94 -1.97
CA LYS A 445 27.95 -16.50 -0.97
C LYS A 445 28.75 -16.75 0.32
N ARG A 446 28.39 -16.08 1.42
CA ARG A 446 28.94 -16.38 2.75
C ARG A 446 28.22 -17.57 3.42
N PRO A 447 28.87 -18.31 4.32
CA PRO A 447 28.17 -19.28 5.16
C PRO A 447 27.19 -18.60 6.12
N TRP A 448 26.17 -19.34 6.55
CA TRP A 448 25.21 -18.89 7.57
C TRP A 448 25.94 -18.52 8.85
N GLU A 449 25.64 -17.33 9.40
CA GLU A 449 26.28 -16.73 10.57
C GLU A 449 27.82 -16.63 10.46
N GLY A 450 28.37 -16.57 9.25
CA GLY A 450 29.82 -16.44 9.02
C GLY A 450 30.19 -15.48 7.89
N TYR A 451 31.50 -15.31 7.68
CA TYR A 451 32.07 -14.37 6.71
C TYR A 451 32.88 -15.09 5.62
N VAL A 452 33.11 -14.38 4.52
CA VAL A 452 34.05 -14.78 3.47
C VAL A 452 35.26 -13.86 3.57
N ASN A 453 36.45 -14.44 3.68
CA ASN A 453 37.69 -13.65 3.80
C ASN A 453 38.21 -13.15 2.45
N ASN A 454 38.00 -13.92 1.38
CA ASN A 454 38.44 -13.58 0.02
C ASN A 454 37.33 -13.86 -0.99
N CYS A 455 37.22 -13.05 -2.04
CA CYS A 455 36.25 -13.28 -3.11
C CYS A 455 36.42 -14.68 -3.72
N GLN A 456 35.32 -15.43 -3.82
CA GLN A 456 35.28 -16.80 -4.33
C GLN A 456 35.59 -16.88 -5.84
N SER A 457 35.53 -15.74 -6.56
CA SER A 457 35.81 -15.67 -8.00
C SER A 457 37.20 -15.12 -8.31
N CYS A 458 37.59 -13.96 -7.75
CA CYS A 458 38.86 -13.30 -8.08
C CYS A 458 39.92 -13.37 -6.97
N GLY A 459 39.61 -13.94 -5.81
CA GLY A 459 40.56 -14.14 -4.70
C GLY A 459 40.96 -12.88 -3.91
N THR A 460 40.39 -11.71 -4.20
CA THR A 460 40.69 -10.47 -3.46
C THR A 460 40.19 -10.53 -2.02
N ASP A 461 40.96 -9.98 -1.07
CA ASP A 461 40.58 -9.82 0.34
C ASP A 461 39.67 -8.61 0.60
N LYS A 462 39.42 -7.79 -0.43
CA LYS A 462 38.51 -6.63 -0.38
C LYS A 462 37.07 -7.08 -0.57
N VAL A 463 36.50 -7.81 0.39
CA VAL A 463 35.11 -8.26 0.35
C VAL A 463 34.26 -7.52 1.38
N SER A 464 33.07 -7.09 0.96
CA SER A 464 32.18 -6.18 1.69
C SER A 464 31.62 -6.71 3.02
N CYS A 465 31.87 -7.99 3.34
CA CYS A 465 31.38 -8.63 4.55
C CYS A 465 32.46 -8.86 5.62
N ALA A 466 33.75 -8.60 5.36
CA ALA A 466 34.79 -8.83 6.36
C ALA A 466 34.69 -7.79 7.51
N PRO A 467 34.73 -8.20 8.79
CA PRO A 467 34.70 -7.25 9.90
C PRO A 467 35.90 -6.31 9.80
N SER A 468 35.63 -5.00 9.85
CA SER A 468 36.62 -3.93 9.85
C SER A 468 37.48 -4.03 11.12
N GLY A 469 38.47 -4.93 11.11
CA GLY A 469 39.28 -5.24 12.29
C GLY A 469 40.01 -6.59 12.28
N ALA A 470 39.77 -7.48 11.30
CA ALA A 470 40.55 -8.72 11.17
C ALA A 470 42.00 -8.41 10.72
N LYS A 471 42.87 -8.08 11.67
CA LYS A 471 44.32 -8.07 11.46
C LYS A 471 44.74 -9.48 11.04
N LYS A 472 45.41 -9.61 9.89
CA LYS A 472 46.19 -10.82 9.58
C LYS A 472 47.11 -11.07 10.76
N GLU A 473 46.99 -12.22 11.42
CA GLU A 473 48.13 -12.75 12.16
C GLU A 473 49.25 -12.96 11.14
N GLU A 474 50.19 -12.01 11.10
CA GLU A 474 51.47 -12.22 10.45
C GLU A 474 52.10 -13.43 11.13
N LYS A 475 52.19 -14.55 10.40
CA LYS A 475 53.11 -15.62 10.76
C LYS A 475 54.48 -14.96 10.91
N LYS A 476 54.97 -14.87 12.15
CA LYS A 476 56.38 -14.63 12.43
C LYS A 476 57.14 -15.74 11.72
N GLU A 477 57.85 -15.38 10.65
CA GLU A 477 58.97 -16.19 10.17
C GLU A 477 59.97 -16.24 11.32
N ASP A 478 60.26 -17.46 11.78
CA ASP A 478 61.30 -17.72 12.77
C ASP A 478 62.64 -17.24 12.21
N TYR A 479 63.10 -16.09 12.72
CA TYR A 479 64.43 -15.58 12.47
C TYR A 479 65.41 -16.48 13.24
N GLU A 480 66.02 -17.44 12.56
CA GLU A 480 67.14 -18.21 13.11
C GLU A 480 68.32 -17.24 13.38
N LEU A 481 68.66 -17.09 14.66
CA LEU A 481 69.88 -16.42 15.10
C LEU A 481 71.12 -17.17 14.58
N PRO A 482 72.13 -16.47 14.04
CA PRO A 482 73.39 -17.11 13.67
C PRO A 482 74.08 -17.65 14.94
N LYS A 483 74.43 -18.94 14.91
CA LYS A 483 75.29 -19.56 15.92
C LYS A 483 76.65 -18.87 15.89
N ALA A 484 77.03 -18.27 17.01
CA ALA A 484 78.40 -17.83 17.25
C ALA A 484 79.33 -19.06 17.31
N ALA A 485 80.42 -19.00 16.55
CA ALA A 485 81.65 -19.77 16.74
C ALA A 485 82.81 -18.79 16.67
#